data_AF-B8RIZ2-F1
#
_entry.id   AF-B8RIZ2-F1
#
_cell.length_a   1.000
_cell.length_b   1.000
_cell.length_c   1.000
_cell.angle_alpha   90.00
_cell.angle_beta   90.00
_cell.angle_gamma   90.00
#
_symmetry.space_group_name_H-M   'P 1'
#
loop_
_entity.id
_entity.type
_entity.pdbx_description
1 polymer ?
#
loop_
_entity_poly.entity_id
_entity_poly.type
_entity_poly.pdbx_seq_one_letter_code
_entity_poly.pdbx_strand_id
1 'polypeptide(L)'
;GYMDVDCDFIDFTYVCCTSPLLDETIRKEIGEFSRQLRSNGSSGTGQISLEFFQRKKARWSFLSECIPWEVWTIRLELINLTNEDDKQICRERVGDMLSDKIVYITEVMNRHDYLPKTPNQTELDSVFDTNYPDVQPYLFQFKFTTTGPSTNSVGKTMKKLFKNPLSL
;
A
#
# COMPACT_ATOMS: atom_id res chain seq x y z
N GLY A 1 16.08 -13.86 -4.74
CA GLY A 1 15.38 -15.14 -4.99
C GLY A 1 13.95 -15.03 -4.50
N TYR A 2 13.22 -16.14 -4.45
CA TYR A 2 11.89 -16.21 -3.86
C TYR A 2 11.86 -17.28 -2.76
N MET A 3 10.96 -17.14 -1.80
CA MET A 3 10.75 -18.10 -0.73
C MET A 3 9.26 -18.27 -0.41
N ASP A 4 8.89 -19.49 0.00
CA ASP A 4 7.59 -19.79 0.58
C ASP A 4 7.60 -19.39 2.06
N VAL A 5 6.48 -18.81 2.53
CA VAL A 5 6.28 -18.38 3.91
C VAL A 5 4.94 -18.91 4.41
N ASP A 6 5.00 -19.80 5.38
CA ASP A 6 3.82 -20.32 6.07
C ASP A 6 3.29 -19.30 7.08
N CYS A 7 1.98 -19.09 7.11
CA CYS A 7 1.33 -18.23 8.09
C CYS A 7 1.06 -19.00 9.40
N ASP A 8 1.44 -18.42 10.55
CA ASP A 8 1.22 -19.04 11.85
C ASP A 8 -0.27 -19.06 12.29
N PHE A 9 -1.05 -18.11 11.79
CA PHE A 9 -2.41 -17.82 12.28
C PHE A 9 -3.51 -18.05 11.25
N ILE A 10 -3.16 -18.41 10.03
CA ILE A 10 -4.08 -18.67 8.91
C ILE A 10 -3.51 -19.88 8.19
N ASP A 11 -4.35 -20.82 7.76
CA ASP A 11 -3.91 -21.96 6.97
C ASP A 11 -3.61 -21.49 5.53
N PHE A 12 -2.43 -20.89 5.34
CA PHE A 12 -2.04 -20.23 4.11
C PHE A 12 -0.53 -20.10 3.99
N THR A 13 0.00 -20.34 2.79
CA THR A 13 1.41 -20.14 2.44
C THR A 13 1.49 -19.12 1.29
N TYR A 14 2.35 -18.12 1.42
CA TYR A 14 2.59 -17.13 0.36
C TYR A 14 4.03 -17.12 -0.11
N VAL A 15 4.24 -16.71 -1.37
CA VAL A 15 5.58 -16.53 -1.95
C VAL A 15 5.98 -15.07 -1.84
N CYS A 16 7.22 -14.80 -1.41
CA CYS A 16 7.76 -13.44 -1.43
C CYS A 16 9.21 -13.39 -1.93
N CYS A 17 9.67 -12.19 -2.30
CA CYS A 17 11.06 -11.96 -2.63
C CYS A 17 11.94 -12.14 -1.39
N THR A 18 13.05 -12.86 -1.53
CA THR A 18 14.08 -12.96 -0.49
C THR A 18 14.85 -11.64 -0.40
N SER A 19 14.35 -10.70 0.43
CA SER A 19 14.99 -9.41 0.70
C SER A 19 14.69 -8.97 2.14
N PRO A 20 15.63 -9.10 3.09
CA PRO A 20 15.41 -8.75 4.48
C PRO A 20 15.01 -7.28 4.69
N LEU A 21 15.63 -6.36 3.95
CA LEU A 21 15.33 -4.93 4.08
C LEU A 21 13.95 -4.57 3.53
N LEU A 22 13.51 -5.21 2.44
CA LEU A 22 12.17 -4.99 1.91
C LEU A 22 11.11 -5.56 2.86
N ASP A 23 11.35 -6.75 3.41
CA ASP A 23 10.48 -7.37 4.42
C ASP A 23 10.36 -6.50 5.68
N GLU A 24 11.48 -5.93 6.17
CA GLU A 24 11.47 -5.00 7.30
C GLU A 24 10.63 -3.75 7.02
N THR A 25 10.81 -3.11 5.85
CA THR A 25 10.01 -1.94 5.44
C THR A 25 8.52 -2.27 5.42
N ILE A 26 8.14 -3.39 4.81
CA ILE A 26 6.74 -3.82 4.71
C ILE A 26 6.16 -4.13 6.10
N ARG A 27 6.88 -4.89 6.93
CA ARG A 27 6.43 -5.24 8.29
C ARG A 27 6.26 -4.02 9.19
N LYS A 28 7.13 -3.01 9.05
CA LYS A 28 7.02 -1.76 9.80
C LYS A 28 5.70 -1.05 9.49
N GLU A 29 5.38 -0.87 8.21
CA GLU A 29 4.15 -0.19 7.76
C GLU A 29 2.89 -0.98 8.12
N ILE A 30 2.90 -2.31 7.92
CA ILE A 30 1.82 -3.20 8.34
C ILE A 30 1.65 -3.13 9.86
N GLY A 31 2.74 -3.17 10.63
CA GLY A 31 2.71 -3.12 12.09
C GLY A 31 2.10 -1.82 12.63
N GLU A 32 2.42 -0.68 12.02
CA GLU A 32 1.84 0.61 12.35
C GLU A 32 0.32 0.63 12.08
N PHE A 33 -0.08 0.23 10.86
CA PHE A 33 -1.49 0.11 10.50
C PHE A 33 -2.26 -0.82 11.45
N SER A 34 -1.68 -1.98 11.74
CA SER A 34 -2.23 -3.01 12.62
C SER A 34 -2.44 -2.48 14.05
N ARG A 35 -1.50 -1.69 14.57
CA ARG A 35 -1.62 -1.04 15.89
C ARG A 35 -2.74 -0.02 15.92
N GLN A 36 -2.85 0.81 14.88
CA GLN A 36 -3.90 1.82 14.80
C GLN A 36 -5.29 1.19 14.62
N LEU A 37 -5.40 0.12 13.83
CA LEU A 37 -6.65 -0.62 13.60
C LEU A 37 -7.16 -1.31 14.86
N ARG A 38 -6.28 -1.65 15.81
CA ARG A 38 -6.65 -2.21 17.13
C ARG A 38 -6.77 -1.17 18.24
N SER A 39 -6.53 0.11 17.94
CA SER A 39 -6.60 1.15 18.96
C SER A 39 -8.04 1.36 19.44
N ASN A 40 -8.21 1.76 20.71
CA ASN A 40 -9.52 1.94 21.34
C ASN A 40 -10.42 2.99 20.65
N GLY A 41 -9.87 3.84 19.78
CA GLY A 41 -10.61 4.83 19.00
C GLY A 41 -10.96 4.39 17.57
N SER A 42 -10.54 3.19 17.16
CA SER A 42 -10.86 2.65 15.83
C SER A 42 -12.23 1.98 15.82
N SER A 43 -12.88 1.95 14.65
CA SER A 43 -14.14 1.22 14.44
C SER A 43 -13.92 -0.29 14.23
N GLY A 44 -12.69 -0.79 14.42
CA GLY A 44 -12.29 -2.14 14.00
C GLY A 44 -12.24 -2.31 12.48
N THR A 45 -12.47 -1.26 11.70
CA THR A 45 -12.44 -1.29 10.24
C THR A 45 -11.37 -0.33 9.71
N GLY A 46 -10.72 -0.71 8.62
CA GLY A 46 -9.70 0.12 8.01
C GLY A 46 -9.31 -0.36 6.62
N GLN A 47 -8.45 0.41 5.98
CA GLN A 47 -7.84 0.04 4.72
C GLN A 47 -6.38 0.43 4.70
N ILE A 48 -5.59 -0.37 4.00
CA ILE A 48 -4.19 -0.10 3.68
C ILE A 48 -4.02 -0.18 2.17
N SER A 49 -3.28 0.77 1.61
CA SER A 49 -3.01 0.91 0.20
C SER A 49 -1.52 0.87 -0.05
N LEU A 50 -1.10 0.04 -1.01
CA LEU A 50 0.23 0.07 -1.62
C LEU A 50 0.12 0.88 -2.91
N GLU A 51 0.84 1.99 -3.00
CA GLU A 51 0.89 2.82 -4.20
C GLU A 51 2.25 2.69 -4.85
N PHE A 52 2.28 2.33 -6.14
CA PHE A 52 3.46 2.47 -6.98
C PHE A 52 3.43 3.81 -7.71
N PHE A 53 4.56 4.50 -7.75
CA PHE A 53 4.65 5.86 -8.29
C PHE A 53 5.91 6.11 -9.12
N GLN A 54 5.90 7.21 -9.88
CA GLN A 54 7.10 7.77 -10.53
C GLN A 54 7.41 9.13 -9.91
N ARG A 55 8.70 9.45 -9.73
CA ARG A 55 9.14 10.80 -9.32
C ARG A 55 9.33 11.65 -10.56
N LYS A 56 8.55 12.72 -10.68
CA LYS A 56 8.73 13.70 -11.75
C LYS A 56 9.39 14.95 -11.21
N LYS A 57 10.54 15.32 -11.78
CA LYS A 57 11.13 16.64 -11.53
C LYS A 57 10.21 17.70 -12.15
N ALA A 58 9.64 18.57 -11.34
CA ALA A 58 8.91 19.71 -11.85
C ALA A 58 9.87 20.63 -12.59
N ARG A 59 9.55 21.00 -13.85
CA ARG A 59 10.41 21.86 -14.68
C ARG A 59 10.72 23.22 -14.07
N TRP A 60 9.97 23.65 -13.05
CA TRP A 60 10.07 24.99 -12.45
C TRP A 60 10.07 25.03 -10.92
N SER A 61 10.09 23.88 -10.23
CA SER A 61 10.16 23.85 -8.76
C SER A 61 11.18 22.82 -8.29
N PHE A 62 11.79 23.07 -7.13
CA PHE A 62 12.68 22.13 -6.46
C PHE A 62 11.92 20.94 -5.84
N LEU A 63 10.59 20.89 -5.99
CA LEU A 63 9.76 19.83 -5.44
C LEU A 63 9.62 18.72 -6.50
N SER A 64 10.01 17.50 -6.11
CA SER A 64 9.70 16.31 -6.90
C SER A 64 8.27 15.88 -6.59
N GLU A 65 7.48 15.66 -7.63
CA GLU A 65 6.11 15.16 -7.50
C GLU A 65 6.11 13.64 -7.59
N CYS A 66 5.43 12.96 -6.67
CA CYS A 66 5.19 11.52 -6.72
C CYS A 66 3.86 11.28 -7.43
N ILE A 67 3.92 10.75 -8.65
CA ILE A 67 2.74 10.49 -9.48
C ILE A 67 2.41 9.01 -9.39
N PRO A 68 1.33 8.60 -8.70
CA PRO A 68 0.94 7.19 -8.61
C PRO A 68 0.47 6.70 -9.98
N TRP A 69 0.90 5.49 -10.35
CA TRP A 69 0.47 4.83 -11.59
C TRP A 69 -0.28 3.52 -11.32
N GLU A 70 -0.15 2.96 -10.11
CA GLU A 70 -0.89 1.78 -9.69
C GLU A 70 -1.15 1.83 -8.18
N VAL A 71 -2.34 1.44 -7.75
CA VAL A 71 -2.76 1.47 -6.34
C VAL A 71 -3.53 0.21 -5.98
N TRP A 72 -2.98 -0.57 -5.05
CA TRP A 72 -3.60 -1.77 -4.50
C TRP A 72 -4.14 -1.46 -3.11
N THR A 73 -5.45 -1.62 -2.89
CA THR A 73 -6.08 -1.33 -1.60
C THR A 73 -6.73 -2.57 -1.00
N ILE A 74 -6.32 -2.92 0.22
CA ILE A 74 -6.90 -3.99 1.03
C ILE A 74 -7.76 -3.34 2.11
N ARG A 75 -9.03 -3.75 2.18
CA ARG A 75 -9.98 -3.35 3.23
C ARG A 75 -10.08 -4.48 4.25
N LEU A 76 -10.09 -4.12 5.52
CA LEU A 76 -10.07 -5.05 6.65
C LEU A 76 -11.12 -4.66 7.68
N GLU A 77 -11.70 -5.69 8.29
CA GLU A 77 -12.61 -5.60 9.42
C GLU A 77 -12.13 -6.60 10.48
N LEU A 78 -11.97 -6.12 11.71
CA LEU A 78 -11.61 -6.93 12.85
C LEU A 78 -12.85 -7.62 13.39
N ILE A 79 -12.79 -8.95 13.41
CA ILE A 79 -13.82 -9.79 13.99
C ILE A 79 -13.34 -10.25 15.37
N ASN A 80 -14.20 -10.15 16.38
CA ASN A 80 -13.89 -10.65 17.72
C ASN A 80 -14.49 -12.05 17.89
N LEU A 81 -13.62 -13.04 18.12
CA LEU A 81 -14.01 -14.44 18.30
C LEU A 81 -13.65 -14.90 19.72
N THR A 82 -14.63 -15.43 20.43
CA THR A 82 -14.48 -15.83 21.84
C THR A 82 -14.30 -17.34 22.04
N ASN A 83 -14.70 -18.17 21.06
CA ASN A 83 -14.56 -19.62 21.10
C ASN A 83 -13.41 -20.12 20.21
N GLU A 84 -12.74 -21.20 20.61
CA GLU A 84 -11.66 -21.82 19.82
C GLU A 84 -12.17 -22.51 18.55
N ASP A 85 -13.37 -23.14 18.58
CA ASP A 85 -13.93 -23.75 17.36
C ASP A 85 -14.22 -22.69 16.30
N ASP A 86 -14.78 -21.55 16.72
CA ASP A 86 -15.06 -20.42 15.81
C ASP A 86 -13.78 -19.82 15.25
N LYS A 87 -12.71 -19.77 16.06
CA LYS A 87 -11.38 -19.35 15.58
C LYS A 87 -10.87 -20.31 14.53
N GLN A 88 -10.95 -21.62 14.75
CA GLN A 88 -10.48 -22.61 13.78
C GLN A 88 -11.24 -22.50 12.45
N ILE A 89 -12.57 -22.46 12.50
CA ILE A 89 -13.42 -22.28 11.30
C ILE A 89 -13.09 -20.95 10.60
N CYS A 90 -12.85 -19.88 11.36
CA CYS A 90 -12.48 -18.59 10.78
C CYS A 90 -11.11 -18.62 10.10
N ARG A 91 -10.12 -19.32 10.66
CA ARG A 91 -8.78 -19.48 10.05
C ARG A 91 -8.86 -20.14 8.69
N GLU A 92 -9.62 -21.23 8.58
CA GLU A 92 -9.84 -21.94 7.31
C GLU A 92 -10.53 -21.04 6.28
N ARG A 93 -11.62 -20.37 6.69
CA ARG A 93 -12.35 -19.44 5.79
C ARG A 93 -11.48 -18.28 5.31
N VAL A 94 -10.64 -17.71 6.18
CA VAL A 94 -9.73 -16.63 5.76
C VAL A 94 -8.66 -17.17 4.81
N GLY A 95 -8.17 -18.39 5.00
CA GLY A 95 -7.27 -19.07 4.06
C GLY A 95 -7.87 -19.22 2.67
N ASP A 96 -9.11 -19.70 2.58
CA ASP A 96 -9.86 -19.81 1.31
C ASP A 96 -10.04 -18.42 0.66
N MET A 97 -10.46 -17.43 1.45
CA MET A 97 -10.63 -16.06 0.96
C MET A 97 -9.32 -15.47 0.42
N LEU A 98 -8.19 -15.70 1.09
CA LEU A 98 -6.89 -15.22 0.64
C LEU A 98 -6.45 -15.91 -0.66
N SER A 99 -6.71 -17.21 -0.79
CA SER A 99 -6.44 -17.97 -2.02
C SER A 99 -7.16 -17.35 -3.22
N ASP A 100 -8.46 -17.06 -3.07
CA ASP A 100 -9.24 -16.37 -4.10
C ASP A 100 -8.67 -14.97 -4.42
N LYS A 101 -8.20 -14.23 -3.41
CA LYS A 101 -7.57 -12.91 -3.62
C LYS A 101 -6.24 -13.01 -4.36
N ILE A 102 -5.42 -14.02 -4.09
CA ILE A 102 -4.17 -14.22 -4.83
C ILE A 102 -4.46 -14.55 -6.30
N VAL A 103 -5.41 -15.45 -6.56
CA VAL A 103 -5.83 -15.75 -7.95
C VAL A 103 -6.30 -14.47 -8.64
N TYR A 104 -7.16 -13.68 -7.98
CA TYR A 104 -7.61 -12.40 -8.51
C TYR A 104 -6.46 -11.42 -8.80
N ILE A 105 -5.48 -11.31 -7.90
CA ILE A 105 -4.29 -10.48 -8.14
C ILE A 105 -3.56 -10.96 -9.40
N THR A 106 -3.34 -12.27 -9.57
CA THR A 106 -2.67 -12.79 -10.77
C THR A 106 -3.44 -12.52 -12.06
N GLU A 107 -4.78 -12.57 -12.02
CA GLU A 107 -5.64 -12.24 -13.16
C GLU A 107 -5.57 -10.75 -13.54
N VAL A 108 -5.56 -9.87 -12.53
CA VAL A 108 -5.44 -8.42 -12.75
C VAL A 108 -4.05 -8.06 -13.27
N MET A 109 -3.00 -8.65 -12.69
CA MET A 109 -1.61 -8.45 -13.14
C MET A 109 -1.36 -8.92 -14.57
N ASN A 110 -2.13 -9.89 -15.06
CA ASN A 110 -2.03 -10.38 -16.44
C ASN A 110 -2.76 -9.50 -17.46
N ARG A 111 -3.39 -8.41 -17.03
CA ARG A 111 -3.97 -7.41 -17.93
C ARG A 111 -2.86 -6.53 -18.49
N HIS A 112 -3.00 -6.10 -19.74
CA HIS A 112 -2.06 -5.19 -20.39
C HIS A 112 -2.29 -3.74 -19.92
N ASP A 113 -2.24 -3.52 -18.61
CA ASP A 113 -2.35 -2.21 -17.99
C ASP A 113 -1.01 -1.45 -18.08
N TYR A 114 -1.05 -0.16 -17.74
CA TYR A 114 0.11 0.72 -17.87
C TYR A 114 1.28 0.24 -17.00
N LEU A 115 2.48 0.19 -17.60
CA LEU A 115 3.75 0.10 -16.90
C LEU A 115 4.60 1.34 -17.18
N PRO A 116 5.39 1.83 -16.21
CA PRO A 116 6.40 2.84 -16.47
C PRO A 116 7.33 2.41 -17.60
N LYS A 117 7.66 3.35 -18.49
CA LYS A 117 8.68 3.11 -19.53
C LYS A 117 10.00 2.76 -18.87
N THR A 118 10.77 1.88 -19.52
CA THR A 118 12.14 1.54 -19.10
C THR A 118 12.97 2.82 -18.99
N PRO A 119 13.44 3.21 -17.79
CA PRO A 119 14.21 4.42 -17.60
C PRO A 119 15.64 4.26 -18.15
N ASN A 120 16.27 5.38 -18.48
CA ASN A 120 17.73 5.40 -18.68
C ASN A 120 18.47 5.47 -17.33
N GLN A 121 19.80 5.35 -17.34
CA GLN A 121 20.62 5.35 -16.12
C GLN A 121 20.38 6.57 -15.21
N THR A 122 20.12 7.74 -15.78
CA THR A 122 19.90 8.99 -15.02
C THR A 122 18.48 9.11 -14.45
N GLU A 123 17.55 8.30 -14.94
CA GLU A 123 16.14 8.28 -14.56
C GLU A 123 15.80 7.04 -13.72
N LEU A 124 16.77 6.17 -13.43
CA LEU A 124 16.58 4.92 -12.71
C LEU A 124 15.87 5.16 -11.36
N ASP A 125 16.39 6.10 -10.56
CA ASP A 125 15.85 6.47 -9.24
C ASP A 125 14.51 7.22 -9.31
N SER A 126 14.02 7.52 -10.51
CA SER A 126 12.70 8.11 -10.72
C SER A 126 11.59 7.08 -10.90
N VAL A 127 11.96 5.80 -11.09
CA VAL A 127 11.05 4.68 -11.33
C VAL A 127 11.26 3.56 -10.33
N PHE A 128 12.51 3.28 -9.95
CA PHE A 128 12.88 2.18 -9.06
C PHE A 128 13.46 2.69 -7.75
N ASP A 129 13.29 1.90 -6.69
CA ASP A 129 14.02 2.08 -5.44
C ASP A 129 15.35 1.30 -5.52
N THR A 130 16.44 2.04 -5.53
CA THR A 130 17.81 1.52 -5.65
C THR A 130 18.50 1.27 -4.31
N ASN A 131 17.78 1.45 -3.19
CA ASN A 131 18.33 1.30 -1.84
C ASN A 131 18.31 -0.15 -1.32
N TYR A 132 17.64 -1.07 -2.02
CA TYR A 132 17.60 -2.49 -1.66
C TYR A 132 18.72 -3.27 -2.38
N PRO A 133 19.59 -4.00 -1.66
CA PRO A 133 20.75 -4.65 -2.27
C PRO A 133 20.39 -5.90 -3.11
N ASP A 134 19.32 -6.61 -2.74
CA ASP A 134 18.98 -7.92 -3.32
C ASP A 134 17.83 -7.88 -4.35
N VAL A 135 17.12 -6.76 -4.41
CA VAL A 135 15.92 -6.55 -5.24
C VAL A 135 15.84 -5.09 -5.68
N GLN A 136 15.14 -4.82 -6.78
CA GLN A 136 14.92 -3.46 -7.27
C GLN A 136 13.42 -3.25 -7.52
N PRO A 137 12.62 -2.97 -6.47
CA PRO A 137 11.19 -2.71 -6.64
C PRO A 137 10.96 -1.38 -7.36
N TYR A 138 9.80 -1.23 -8.00
CA TYR A 138 9.30 0.10 -8.36
C TYR A 138 9.20 0.96 -7.10
N LEU A 139 9.32 2.28 -7.25
CA LEU A 139 9.06 3.19 -6.13
C LEU A 139 7.66 2.96 -5.58
N PHE A 140 7.57 2.73 -4.27
CA PHE A 140 6.32 2.42 -3.60
C PHE A 140 6.16 3.19 -2.29
N GLN A 141 4.91 3.37 -1.87
CA GLN A 141 4.58 3.90 -0.55
C GLN A 141 3.31 3.26 0.00
N PHE A 142 3.20 3.22 1.33
CA PHE A 142 2.00 2.79 2.01
C PHE A 142 1.16 3.98 2.47
N LYS A 143 -0.16 3.86 2.36
CA LYS A 143 -1.13 4.77 2.97
C LYS A 143 -2.19 3.95 3.66
N PHE A 144 -2.65 4.36 4.83
CA PHE A 144 -3.73 3.66 5.51
C PHE A 144 -4.67 4.61 6.26
N THR A 145 -5.90 4.13 6.48
CA THR A 145 -6.94 4.84 7.23
C THR A 145 -7.68 3.85 8.11
N THR A 146 -7.81 4.19 9.39
CA THR A 146 -8.48 3.37 10.44
C THR A 146 -9.66 4.09 11.08
N THR A 147 -9.87 5.35 10.72
CA THR A 147 -11.08 6.10 11.05
C THR A 147 -12.10 5.88 9.96
N GLY A 148 -13.33 5.48 10.31
CA GLY A 148 -14.46 5.55 9.38
C GLY A 148 -14.59 6.95 8.74
N PRO A 149 -15.32 7.11 7.63
CA PRO A 149 -15.44 8.40 6.96
C PRO A 149 -15.87 9.46 7.97
N SER A 150 -14.96 10.38 8.29
CA SER A 150 -15.26 11.50 9.17
C SER A 150 -16.33 12.33 8.48
N THR A 151 -17.53 12.41 9.06
CA THR A 151 -18.63 13.24 8.58
C THR A 151 -18.37 14.75 8.71
N ASN A 152 -17.14 15.18 9.01
CA ASN A 152 -16.75 16.59 9.05
C ASN A 152 -15.33 16.80 8.52
N SER A 153 -15.20 17.08 7.22
CA SER A 153 -14.25 18.07 6.71
C SER A 153 -14.69 18.47 5.31
N VAL A 154 -15.66 19.37 5.23
CA VAL A 154 -15.82 20.22 4.06
C VAL A 154 -14.47 20.90 3.87
N GLY A 155 -13.81 20.58 2.76
CA GLY A 155 -12.49 21.08 2.44
C GLY A 155 -12.40 22.59 2.63
N LYS A 156 -11.55 23.02 3.56
CA LYS A 156 -10.91 24.32 3.43
C LYS A 156 -9.84 24.20 2.36
N THR A 157 -10.28 24.06 1.11
CA THR A 157 -9.52 24.56 -0.03
C THR A 157 -9.42 26.06 0.19
N MET A 158 -8.35 26.50 0.84
CA MET A 158 -7.88 27.88 0.73
C MET A 158 -7.66 28.11 -0.76
N LYS A 159 -8.67 28.67 -1.44
CA LYS A 159 -8.50 29.33 -2.72
C LYS A 159 -7.38 30.35 -2.50
N LYS A 160 -6.18 30.05 -3.00
CA LYS A 160 -5.14 31.07 -3.20
C LYS A 160 -5.77 32.10 -4.12
N LEU A 161 -6.27 33.17 -3.52
CA LEU A 161 -6.58 34.43 -4.19
C LEU A 161 -5.28 34.91 -4.82
N PHE A 162 -5.17 34.77 -6.14
CA PHE A 162 -4.20 35.52 -6.91
C PHE A 162 -4.55 37.00 -6.76
N LYS A 163 -3.78 37.70 -5.91
CA LYS A 163 -3.71 39.16 -5.91
C LYS A 163 -3.08 39.58 -7.23
N ASN A 164 -3.83 40.26 -8.09
CA ASN A 164 -3.25 41.14 -9.11
C ASN A 164 -2.48 42.27 -8.40
N PRO A 165 -1.22 42.54 -8.77
CA PRO A 165 -0.68 43.88 -8.66
C PRO A 165 -1.09 44.71 -9.89
N LEU A 166 -1.32 45.99 -9.62
CA LEU A 166 -1.90 47.02 -10.47
C LEU A 166 -1.03 47.37 -11.70
N SER A 167 -1.74 47.80 -12.75
CA SER A 167 -1.40 48.73 -13.83
C SER A 167 0.02 49.33 -13.91
N LEU A 168 0.57 49.30 -15.14
CA LEU A 168 0.97 50.51 -15.87
C LEU A 168 0.28 50.53 -17.23
#